data_AF-A0A925AT08-F1
#
_entry.id   AF-A0A925AT08-F1
#
_cell.length_a   1.000
_cell.length_b   1.000
_cell.length_c   1.000
_cell.angle_alpha   90.00
_cell.angle_beta   90.00
_cell.angle_gamma   90.00
#
_symmetry.space_group_name_H-M   'P 1'
#
loop_
_entity.id
_entity.type
_entity.pdbx_description
1 polymer ?
#
loop_
_entity_poly.entity_id
_entity_poly.type
_entity_poly.pdbx_seq_one_letter_code
_entity_poly.pdbx_strand_id
1 'polypeptide(L)'
;MLWRPVACIGWALGGCGLWKRLFWRPFKKSEAAVLYTVHPAFYLWPLIIAGLLGAFCVRRGIGSVDSWGWAYLWVVIFTLVTLLFDLSLARLAFWTGVYALIWVSSRYLEDLKQVPVVTDVLRFFHDLHPRFDAGHALALSTLLAPAWIGSLVHSFFEGKKTFTPNSIEERYVGHGCEISDRAGLKFRVRYRDLFESLLGFGAADLEAMDAQGKVVKRWSNIVFLAFTWRKLDEILHQRAAVVDNAADDPVEVEEVHVIKRV
;
A
#
# COMPACT_ATOMS: atom_id res chain seq x y z
N MET A 1 -14.14 -26.68 -5.64
CA MET A 1 -14.18 -25.22 -5.89
C MET A 1 -14.50 -24.39 -4.64
N LEU A 2 -15.25 -24.92 -3.66
CA LEU A 2 -15.66 -24.22 -2.41
C LEU A 2 -14.54 -23.86 -1.41
N TRP A 3 -13.34 -24.42 -1.55
CA TRP A 3 -12.21 -24.09 -0.66
C TRP A 3 -11.66 -22.67 -0.83
N ARG A 4 -11.87 -22.06 -2.00
CA ARG A 4 -11.35 -20.72 -2.33
C ARG A 4 -12.01 -19.57 -1.57
N PRO A 5 -13.36 -19.48 -1.47
CA PRO A 5 -14.00 -18.42 -0.69
C PRO A 5 -13.66 -18.51 0.81
N VAL A 6 -13.59 -19.73 1.37
CA VAL A 6 -13.20 -19.93 2.78
C VAL A 6 -11.76 -19.46 3.02
N ALA A 7 -10.84 -19.78 2.10
CA ALA A 7 -9.46 -19.31 2.16
C ALA A 7 -9.35 -17.78 2.02
N CYS A 8 -10.17 -17.16 1.16
CA CYS A 8 -10.22 -15.70 0.99
C CYS A 8 -10.70 -15.01 2.27
N ILE A 9 -11.77 -15.51 2.89
CA ILE A 9 -12.30 -14.97 4.16
C ILE A 9 -11.26 -15.15 5.27
N GLY A 10 -10.67 -16.34 5.40
CA GLY A 10 -9.62 -16.59 6.40
C GLY A 10 -8.37 -15.73 6.18
N TRP A 11 -8.03 -15.42 4.92
CA TRP A 11 -6.93 -14.50 4.60
C TRP A 11 -7.27 -13.06 4.97
N ALA A 12 -8.46 -12.57 4.59
CA ALA A 12 -8.91 -11.22 4.91
C ALA A 12 -9.02 -11.00 6.43
N LEU A 13 -9.68 -11.92 7.15
CA LEU A 13 -9.83 -11.86 8.61
C LEU A 13 -8.51 -12.06 9.35
N GLY A 14 -7.57 -12.84 8.79
CA GLY A 14 -6.23 -13.04 9.35
C GLY A 14 -5.27 -11.87 9.12
N GLY A 15 -5.78 -10.67 8.83
CA GLY A 15 -4.99 -9.48 8.53
C GLY A 15 -4.17 -9.64 7.25
N CYS A 16 -4.76 -10.21 6.20
CA CYS A 16 -4.11 -10.44 4.91
C CYS A 16 -2.83 -11.31 5.01
N GLY A 17 -2.79 -12.22 5.99
CA GLY A 17 -1.63 -13.10 6.25
C GLY A 17 -0.64 -12.55 7.28
N LEU A 18 -0.83 -11.33 7.79
CA LEU A 18 0.01 -10.74 8.82
C LEU A 18 -0.09 -11.52 10.14
N TRP A 19 -1.28 -12.01 10.52
CA TRP A 19 -1.47 -12.73 11.79
C TRP A 19 -0.68 -14.03 11.83
N LYS A 20 -0.71 -14.81 10.74
CA LYS A 20 0.11 -16.03 10.63
C LYS A 20 1.60 -15.71 10.73
N ARG A 21 2.03 -14.55 10.22
CA ARG A 21 3.43 -14.16 10.21
C ARG A 21 3.92 -13.62 11.55
N LEU A 22 3.06 -12.91 12.29
CA LEU A 22 3.39 -12.34 13.59
C LEU A 22 3.38 -13.39 14.70
N PHE A 23 2.44 -14.35 14.64
CA PHE A 23 2.23 -15.32 15.72
C PHE A 23 2.84 -16.71 15.48
N TRP A 24 3.14 -17.10 14.25
CA TRP A 24 3.76 -18.41 13.99
C TRP A 24 5.26 -18.24 13.70
N ARG A 25 6.07 -18.94 14.50
CA ARG A 25 7.54 -19.09 14.43
C ARG A 25 8.05 -19.25 12.98
N PRO A 26 9.31 -18.84 12.70
CA PRO A 26 9.84 -18.72 11.34
C PRO A 26 9.68 -20.04 10.59
N PHE A 27 8.76 -20.01 9.62
CA PHE A 27 8.59 -21.07 8.64
C PHE A 27 9.93 -21.30 7.93
N LYS A 28 10.35 -22.57 7.91
CA LYS A 28 11.21 -23.24 6.92
C LYS A 28 11.57 -22.34 5.73
N LYS A 29 12.88 -22.15 5.42
CA LYS A 29 13.40 -21.40 4.25
C LYS A 29 12.42 -21.58 3.08
N SER A 30 11.58 -20.59 2.87
CA SER A 30 10.53 -20.69 1.87
C SER A 30 11.12 -20.13 0.60
N GLU A 31 11.32 -21.00 -0.37
CA GLU A 31 11.86 -20.71 -1.72
C GLU A 31 11.02 -19.69 -2.50
N ALA A 32 9.90 -19.20 -1.93
CA ALA A 32 9.07 -18.19 -2.55
C ALA A 32 8.63 -17.09 -1.57
N ALA A 33 8.67 -15.84 -2.03
CA ALA A 33 8.00 -14.70 -1.43
C ALA A 33 6.69 -14.43 -2.19
N VAL A 34 5.57 -14.42 -1.46
CA VAL A 34 4.26 -14.08 -2.03
C VAL A 34 3.94 -12.64 -1.66
N LEU A 35 3.69 -11.82 -2.67
CA LEU A 35 3.28 -10.42 -2.55
C LEU A 35 1.85 -10.26 -3.07
N TYR A 36 1.12 -9.30 -2.51
CA TYR A 36 -0.24 -8.98 -2.93
C TYR A 36 -0.32 -7.51 -3.33
N THR A 37 -0.70 -7.26 -4.57
CA THR A 37 -1.03 -5.93 -5.08
C THR A 37 -2.51 -5.65 -4.80
N VAL A 38 -2.83 -4.46 -4.31
CA VAL A 38 -4.21 -4.03 -4.04
C VAL A 38 -4.66 -2.88 -4.92
N HIS A 39 -5.96 -2.88 -5.24
CA HIS A 39 -6.60 -1.74 -5.88
C HIS A 39 -6.66 -0.55 -4.91
N PRO A 40 -6.58 0.72 -5.36
CA PRO A 40 -6.65 1.90 -4.49
C PRO A 40 -7.87 1.96 -3.56
N ALA A 41 -8.99 1.36 -3.96
CA ALA A 41 -10.18 1.22 -3.12
C ALA A 41 -9.93 0.45 -1.81
N PHE A 42 -8.81 -0.27 -1.68
CA PHE A 42 -8.37 -0.88 -0.43
C PHE A 42 -8.23 0.16 0.69
N TYR A 43 -7.75 1.37 0.38
CA TYR A 43 -7.52 2.44 1.35
C TYR A 43 -8.81 3.11 1.87
N LEU A 44 -9.99 2.64 1.47
CA LEU A 44 -11.28 3.07 2.03
C LEU A 44 -11.56 2.47 3.43
N TRP A 45 -10.80 1.44 3.83
CA TRP A 45 -11.03 0.74 5.09
C TRP A 45 -11.06 1.62 6.34
N PRO A 46 -10.20 2.65 6.52
CA PRO A 46 -10.22 3.49 7.72
C PRO A 46 -11.51 4.29 7.81
N LEU A 47 -12.01 4.77 6.67
CA LEU A 47 -13.26 5.52 6.60
C LEU A 47 -14.46 4.65 6.96
N ILE A 48 -14.49 3.41 6.47
CA ILE A 48 -15.52 2.42 6.82
C ILE A 48 -15.46 2.10 8.31
N ILE A 49 -14.28 1.79 8.85
CA ILE A 49 -14.12 1.45 10.27
C ILE A 49 -14.48 2.63 11.16
N ALA A 50 -14.02 3.85 10.84
CA ALA A 50 -14.34 5.05 11.61
C ALA A 50 -15.85 5.35 11.60
N GLY A 51 -16.53 5.16 10.47
CA GLY A 51 -17.98 5.35 10.39
C GLY A 51 -18.75 4.32 11.20
N LEU A 52 -18.37 3.05 11.13
CA LEU A 52 -18.99 1.97 11.92
C LEU A 52 -18.73 2.12 13.43
N LEU A 53 -17.48 2.38 13.83
CA LEU A 53 -17.10 2.57 15.22
C LEU A 53 -17.74 3.83 15.80
N GLY A 54 -17.69 4.95 15.07
CA GLY A 54 -18.33 6.20 15.49
C GLY A 54 -19.84 6.04 15.68
N ALA A 55 -20.52 5.37 14.73
CA ALA A 55 -21.94 5.09 14.86
C ALA A 55 -22.26 4.19 16.07
N PHE A 56 -21.43 3.18 16.32
CA PHE A 56 -21.58 2.32 17.50
C PHE A 56 -21.37 3.09 18.81
N CYS A 57 -20.30 3.87 18.91
CA CYS A 57 -19.95 4.63 20.10
C CYS A 57 -21.00 5.70 20.43
N VAL A 58 -21.44 6.49 19.44
CA VAL A 58 -22.46 7.52 19.64
C VAL A 58 -23.80 6.91 20.08
N ARG A 59 -24.22 5.78 19.49
CA ARG A 59 -25.44 5.06 19.91
C ARG A 59 -25.36 4.52 21.34
N ARG A 60 -24.15 4.20 21.82
CA ARG A 60 -23.90 3.75 23.19
C ARG A 60 -23.66 4.90 24.18
N GLY A 61 -23.68 6.16 23.72
CA GLY A 61 -23.37 7.32 24.54
C GLY A 61 -21.90 7.43 24.93
N ILE A 62 -20.99 6.80 24.18
CA ILE A 62 -19.54 6.85 24.42
C ILE A 62 -18.96 8.06 23.70
N GLY A 63 -18.64 9.11 24.46
CA GLY A 63 -18.06 10.35 23.95
C GLY A 63 -19.09 11.33 23.39
N SER A 64 -18.65 12.55 23.12
CA SER A 64 -19.52 13.59 22.58
C SER A 64 -19.70 13.44 21.06
N VAL A 65 -20.88 13.81 20.56
CA VAL A 65 -21.20 13.80 19.12
C VAL A 65 -20.25 14.72 18.34
N ASP A 66 -19.84 15.83 18.94
CA ASP A 66 -18.94 16.80 18.33
C ASP A 66 -17.51 16.24 18.22
N SER A 67 -17.02 15.54 19.25
CA SER A 67 -15.71 14.87 19.20
C SER A 67 -15.64 13.81 18.11
N TRP A 68 -16.70 13.00 17.97
CA TRP A 68 -16.80 12.03 16.89
C TRP A 68 -16.92 12.68 15.50
N GLY A 69 -17.55 13.85 15.41
CA GLY A 69 -17.67 14.60 14.17
C GLY A 69 -16.32 15.06 13.65
N TRP A 70 -15.49 15.62 14.54
CA TRP A 70 -14.11 15.98 14.24
C TRP A 70 -13.24 14.78 13.89
N ALA A 71 -13.30 13.70 14.69
CA ALA A 71 -12.53 12.50 14.44
C ALA A 71 -12.86 11.92 13.05
N TYR A 72 -14.15 11.85 12.70
CA TYR A 72 -14.59 11.36 11.40
C TYR A 72 -14.17 12.28 10.25
N LEU A 73 -14.28 13.60 10.42
CA LEU A 73 -13.83 14.59 9.44
C LEU A 73 -12.34 14.44 9.14
N TRP A 74 -11.51 14.23 10.17
CA TRP A 74 -10.08 13.96 9.98
C TRP A 74 -9.82 12.69 9.17
N VAL A 75 -10.55 11.61 9.44
CA VAL A 75 -10.44 10.36 8.67
C VAL A 75 -10.86 10.57 7.21
N VAL A 76 -11.94 11.33 6.96
CA VAL A 76 -12.35 11.68 5.60
C VAL A 76 -11.25 12.45 4.87
N ILE A 77 -10.75 13.53 5.46
CA ILE A 77 -9.68 14.36 4.88
C ILE A 77 -8.45 13.50 4.59
N PHE A 78 -8.02 12.69 5.56
CA PHE A 78 -6.87 11.82 5.44
C PHE A 78 -7.04 10.79 4.30
N THR A 79 -8.23 10.20 4.19
CA THR A 79 -8.54 9.22 3.13
C THR A 79 -8.57 9.88 1.76
N LEU A 80 -9.18 11.06 1.63
CA LEU A 80 -9.20 11.83 0.39
C LEU A 80 -7.80 12.26 -0.03
N VAL A 81 -6.98 12.73 0.92
CA VAL A 81 -5.60 13.09 0.66
C VAL A 81 -4.81 11.88 0.14
N THR A 82 -4.92 10.72 0.80
CA THR A 82 -4.23 9.49 0.39
C THR A 82 -4.67 9.00 -0.99
N LEU A 83 -5.94 9.19 -1.36
CA LEU A 83 -6.46 8.72 -2.66
C LEU A 83 -6.20 9.70 -3.81
N LEU A 84 -6.23 11.00 -3.55
CA LEU A 84 -6.15 12.04 -4.58
C LEU A 84 -4.74 12.58 -4.79
N PHE A 85 -3.91 12.59 -3.75
CA PHE A 85 -2.59 13.20 -3.80
C PHE A 85 -1.50 12.16 -3.59
N ASP A 86 -0.56 12.13 -4.52
CA ASP A 86 0.73 11.46 -4.33
C ASP A 86 1.64 12.36 -3.49
N LEU A 87 1.46 12.32 -2.17
CA LEU A 87 2.26 13.08 -1.23
C LEU A 87 3.56 12.35 -0.90
N SER A 88 4.52 12.44 -1.80
CA SER A 88 5.90 12.08 -1.48
C SER A 88 6.36 12.80 -0.21
N LEU A 89 7.18 12.14 0.63
CA LEU A 89 7.70 12.71 1.89
C LEU A 89 8.32 14.10 1.71
N ALA A 90 9.02 14.32 0.58
CA ALA A 90 9.62 15.62 0.27
C ALA A 90 8.57 16.72 0.04
N ARG A 91 7.48 16.41 -0.69
CA ARG A 91 6.36 17.34 -0.88
C ARG A 91 5.66 17.62 0.45
N LEU A 92 5.43 16.58 1.26
CA LEU A 92 4.82 16.73 2.58
C LEU A 92 5.69 17.64 3.48
N ALA A 93 6.99 17.38 3.54
CA ALA A 93 7.93 18.18 4.33
C ALA A 93 7.97 19.64 3.84
N PHE A 94 7.99 19.85 2.52
CA PHE A 94 7.92 21.18 1.92
C PHE A 94 6.64 21.93 2.33
N TRP A 95 5.47 21.31 2.15
CA TRP A 95 4.19 21.92 2.52
C TRP A 95 4.08 22.18 4.02
N THR A 96 4.51 21.25 4.86
CA THR A 96 4.58 21.46 6.32
C THR A 96 5.48 22.65 6.66
N GLY A 97 6.61 22.81 5.97
CA GLY A 97 7.49 23.98 6.13
C GLY A 97 6.81 25.29 5.72
N VAL A 98 6.09 25.31 4.59
CA VAL A 98 5.30 26.47 4.14
C VAL A 98 4.22 26.83 5.16
N TYR A 99 3.45 25.83 5.65
CA TYR A 99 2.43 26.04 6.67
C TYR A 99 3.02 26.56 7.98
N ALA A 100 4.15 25.99 8.43
CA ALA A 100 4.85 26.45 9.63
C ALA A 100 5.33 27.90 9.48
N LEU A 101 5.86 28.27 8.32
CA LEU A 101 6.31 29.65 8.06
C LEU A 101 5.13 30.64 8.06
N ILE A 102 4.02 30.29 7.39
CA ILE A 102 2.79 31.10 7.40
C ILE A 102 2.26 31.26 8.83
N TRP A 103 2.25 30.17 9.59
CA TRP A 103 1.80 30.17 10.98
C TRP A 103 2.65 31.10 11.86
N VAL A 104 3.97 30.97 11.82
CA VAL A 104 4.90 31.82 12.58
C VAL A 104 4.78 33.28 12.14
N SER A 105 4.72 33.54 10.84
CA SER A 105 4.57 34.89 10.29
C SER A 105 3.26 35.54 10.73
N SER A 106 2.16 34.78 10.73
CA SER A 106 0.88 35.30 11.19
C SER A 106 0.86 35.56 12.68
N ARG A 107 1.47 34.69 13.51
CA ARG A 107 1.59 34.94 14.95
C ARG A 107 2.41 36.19 15.24
N TYR A 108 3.53 36.37 14.52
CA TYR A 108 4.35 37.56 14.65
C TYR A 108 3.62 38.85 14.25
N LEU A 109 2.81 38.80 13.18
CA LEU A 109 1.98 39.94 12.76
C LEU A 109 0.85 40.24 13.75
N GLU A 110 0.27 39.22 14.37
CA GLU A 110 -0.75 39.39 15.41
C GLU A 110 -0.17 40.11 16.63
N ASP A 111 1.03 39.73 17.06
CA ASP A 111 1.72 40.36 18.19
C ASP A 111 2.11 41.83 17.90
N LEU A 112 2.53 42.14 16.66
CA LEU A 112 2.94 43.50 16.29
C LEU A 112 1.80 44.44 15.93
N LYS A 113 0.80 43.96 15.18
CA LYS A 113 -0.23 44.80 14.54
C LYS A 113 -1.63 44.57 15.09
N GLN A 114 -1.81 43.65 16.05
CA GLN A 114 -3.10 43.26 16.60
C GLN A 114 -4.15 42.88 15.54
N VAL A 115 -3.70 42.36 14.37
CA VAL A 115 -4.60 41.87 13.32
C VAL A 115 -4.84 40.37 13.56
N PRO A 116 -6.06 39.94 13.95
CA PRO A 116 -6.32 38.57 14.40
C PRO A 116 -6.57 37.59 13.25
N VAL A 117 -5.74 37.58 12.21
CA VAL A 117 -5.99 36.75 11.00
C VAL A 117 -6.07 35.26 11.33
N VAL A 118 -5.08 34.72 12.05
CA VAL A 118 -5.09 33.30 12.45
C VAL A 118 -6.17 33.01 13.48
N THR A 119 -6.40 33.93 14.41
CA THR A 119 -7.44 33.78 15.43
C THR A 119 -8.84 33.70 14.79
N ASP A 120 -9.13 34.50 13.78
CA ASP A 120 -10.44 34.46 13.10
C ASP A 120 -10.63 33.17 12.30
N VAL A 121 -9.57 32.66 11.65
CA VAL A 121 -9.61 31.35 10.97
C VAL A 121 -9.82 30.22 11.99
N LEU A 122 -9.13 30.25 13.13
CA LEU A 122 -9.30 29.25 14.17
C LEU A 122 -10.68 29.32 14.83
N ARG A 123 -11.23 30.53 15.04
CA ARG A 123 -12.61 30.73 15.49
C ARG A 123 -13.60 30.15 14.49
N PHE A 124 -13.43 30.45 13.19
CA PHE A 124 -14.25 29.87 12.14
C PHE A 124 -14.27 28.33 12.22
N PHE A 125 -13.11 27.69 12.32
CA PHE A 125 -13.06 26.23 12.48
C PHE A 125 -13.67 25.74 13.80
N HIS A 126 -13.46 26.46 14.90
CA HIS A 126 -14.06 26.12 16.19
C HIS A 126 -15.61 26.19 16.13
N ASP A 127 -16.14 27.18 15.42
CA ASP A 127 -17.58 27.45 15.32
C ASP A 127 -18.31 26.52 14.34
N LEU A 128 -17.59 25.74 13.52
CA LEU A 128 -18.20 24.79 12.58
C LEU A 128 -19.00 23.68 13.28
N HIS A 129 -18.74 23.40 14.56
CA HIS A 129 -19.39 22.38 15.39
C HIS A 129 -19.86 21.14 14.59
N PRO A 130 -18.94 20.40 13.93
CA PRO A 130 -19.32 19.27 13.10
C PRO A 130 -19.99 18.21 13.97
N ARG A 131 -21.29 18.00 13.75
CA ARG A 131 -22.07 16.98 14.45
C ARG A 131 -22.00 15.66 13.70
N PHE A 132 -21.55 14.61 14.38
CA PHE A 132 -21.57 13.26 13.82
C PHE A 132 -22.99 12.69 13.75
N ASP A 133 -23.51 12.53 12.53
CA ASP A 133 -24.73 11.75 12.32
C ASP A 133 -24.40 10.26 12.12
N ALA A 134 -24.77 9.44 13.11
CA ALA A 134 -24.59 8.00 13.08
C ALA A 134 -25.37 7.32 11.95
N GLY A 135 -26.50 7.89 11.52
CA GLY A 135 -27.29 7.37 10.40
C GLY A 135 -26.53 7.53 9.09
N HIS A 136 -26.09 8.76 8.80
CA HIS A 136 -25.29 9.07 7.62
C HIS A 136 -23.97 8.29 7.56
N ALA A 137 -23.21 8.24 8.66
CA ALA A 137 -21.93 7.53 8.69
C ALA A 137 -22.10 6.02 8.44
N LEU A 138 -23.17 5.41 8.97
CA LEU A 138 -23.50 4.00 8.72
C LEU A 138 -23.87 3.77 7.25
N ALA A 139 -24.70 4.63 6.67
CA ALA A 139 -25.10 4.55 5.27
C ALA A 139 -23.88 4.67 4.34
N LEU A 140 -23.01 5.66 4.57
CA LEU A 140 -21.79 5.84 3.78
C LEU A 140 -20.84 4.64 3.92
N SER A 141 -20.61 4.16 5.14
CA SER A 141 -19.76 2.99 5.37
C SER A 141 -20.30 1.74 4.66
N THR A 142 -21.62 1.57 4.66
CA THR A 142 -22.29 0.45 3.98
C THR A 142 -22.17 0.56 2.46
N LEU A 143 -22.26 1.76 1.89
CA LEU A 143 -22.10 2.00 0.46
C LEU A 143 -20.64 1.80 -0.01
N LEU A 144 -19.66 2.15 0.83
CA LEU A 144 -18.24 1.99 0.53
C LEU A 144 -17.75 0.54 0.71
N ALA A 145 -18.40 -0.23 1.58
CA ALA A 145 -18.00 -1.61 1.87
C ALA A 145 -17.93 -2.53 0.63
N PRO A 146 -18.89 -2.53 -0.31
CA PRO A 146 -18.79 -3.31 -1.54
C PRO A 146 -17.56 -2.99 -2.40
N ALA A 147 -17.20 -1.71 -2.55
CA ALA A 147 -16.02 -1.30 -3.30
C ALA A 147 -14.72 -1.78 -2.62
N TRP A 148 -14.68 -1.67 -1.28
CA TRP A 148 -13.57 -2.18 -0.49
C TRP A 148 -13.46 -3.72 -0.57
N ILE A 149 -14.56 -4.45 -0.41
CA ILE A 149 -14.61 -5.91 -0.56
C ILE A 149 -14.16 -6.32 -1.96
N GLY A 150 -14.63 -5.62 -3.01
CA GLY A 150 -14.20 -5.83 -4.38
C GLY A 150 -12.68 -5.70 -4.55
N SER A 151 -12.06 -4.72 -3.87
CA SER A 151 -10.60 -4.55 -3.88
C SER A 151 -9.84 -5.73 -3.27
N LEU A 152 -10.37 -6.33 -2.19
CA LEU A 152 -9.79 -7.51 -1.54
C LEU A 152 -9.92 -8.74 -2.43
N VAL A 153 -11.11 -8.94 -3.00
CA VAL A 153 -11.41 -10.03 -3.93
C VAL A 153 -10.46 -9.95 -5.13
N HIS A 154 -10.36 -8.77 -5.76
CA HIS A 154 -9.42 -8.53 -6.85
C HIS A 154 -7.97 -8.84 -6.44
N SER A 155 -7.52 -8.35 -5.28
CA SER A 155 -6.17 -8.62 -4.78
C SER A 155 -5.89 -10.12 -4.57
N PHE A 156 -6.87 -10.85 -4.08
CA PHE A 156 -6.74 -12.28 -3.82
C PHE A 156 -6.66 -13.09 -5.12
N PHE A 157 -7.44 -12.71 -6.13
CA PHE A 157 -7.54 -13.44 -7.39
C PHE A 157 -6.46 -13.07 -8.41
N GLU A 158 -6.20 -11.77 -8.58
CA GLU A 158 -5.30 -11.24 -9.62
C GLU A 158 -4.05 -10.56 -9.04
N GLY A 159 -4.13 -10.15 -7.78
CA GLY A 159 -3.07 -9.39 -7.13
C GLY A 159 -1.92 -10.24 -6.58
N LYS A 160 -2.03 -11.57 -6.58
CA LYS A 160 -1.02 -12.48 -6.04
C LYS A 160 0.18 -12.62 -6.98
N LYS A 161 1.36 -12.21 -6.51
CA LYS A 161 2.64 -12.32 -7.20
C LYS A 161 3.57 -13.23 -6.40
N THR A 162 4.16 -14.23 -7.04
CA THR A 162 5.05 -15.20 -6.38
C THR A 162 6.45 -15.02 -6.93
N PHE A 163 7.37 -14.59 -6.07
CA PHE A 163 8.78 -14.40 -6.38
C PHE A 163 9.54 -15.63 -5.93
N THR A 164 10.11 -16.37 -6.87
CA THR A 164 11.06 -17.45 -6.62
C THR A 164 12.48 -16.98 -6.98
N PRO A 165 13.55 -17.71 -6.62
CA PRO A 165 14.90 -17.36 -7.06
C PRO A 165 15.03 -17.20 -8.57
N ASN A 166 14.29 -18.00 -9.34
CA ASN A 166 14.45 -18.12 -10.79
C ASN A 166 13.38 -17.36 -11.58
N SER A 167 12.15 -17.29 -11.07
CA SER A 167 11.00 -16.76 -11.80
C SER A 167 10.15 -15.81 -10.96
N ILE A 168 9.48 -14.90 -11.66
CA ILE A 168 8.40 -14.09 -11.10
C ILE A 168 7.11 -14.60 -11.74
N GLU A 169 6.26 -15.20 -10.93
CA GLU A 169 5.00 -15.77 -11.38
C GLU A 169 3.84 -14.84 -11.02
N GLU A 170 3.09 -14.46 -12.04
CA GLU A 170 1.90 -13.63 -11.92
C GLU A 170 0.69 -14.42 -12.38
N ARG A 171 -0.26 -14.62 -11.45
CA ARG A 171 -1.47 -15.37 -11.75
C ARG A 171 -2.60 -14.42 -12.08
N TYR A 172 -3.21 -14.63 -13.24
CA TYR A 172 -4.41 -13.92 -13.66
C TYR A 172 -5.55 -14.91 -13.80
N VAL A 173 -6.67 -14.64 -13.13
CA VAL A 173 -7.85 -15.49 -13.29
C VAL A 173 -8.37 -15.32 -14.71
N GLY A 174 -8.52 -16.43 -15.45
CA GLY A 174 -8.99 -16.42 -16.84
C GLY A 174 -7.91 -16.18 -17.89
N HIS A 175 -6.79 -15.53 -17.55
CA HIS A 175 -5.71 -15.22 -18.51
C HIS A 175 -4.44 -16.07 -18.35
N GLY A 176 -4.38 -16.97 -17.36
CA GLY A 176 -3.27 -17.90 -17.18
C GLY A 176 -2.22 -17.44 -16.17
N CYS A 177 -0.97 -17.89 -16.37
CA CYS A 177 0.17 -17.51 -15.54
C CYS A 177 1.22 -16.85 -16.45
N GLU A 178 1.63 -15.63 -16.12
CA GLU A 178 2.79 -14.99 -16.75
C GLU A 178 4.01 -15.35 -15.89
N ILE A 179 5.00 -15.99 -16.51
CA ILE A 179 6.28 -16.30 -15.88
C ILE A 179 7.31 -15.39 -16.52
N SER A 180 7.83 -14.44 -15.77
CA SER A 180 8.92 -13.59 -16.23
C SER A 180 10.24 -14.12 -15.68
N ASP A 181 11.20 -14.34 -16.58
CA ASP A 181 12.57 -14.67 -16.21
C ASP A 181 13.24 -13.45 -15.55
N ARG A 182 14.04 -13.75 -14.53
CA ARG A 182 14.63 -12.73 -13.66
C ARG A 182 16.02 -12.26 -14.11
N ALA A 183 16.58 -12.81 -15.19
CA ALA A 183 17.95 -12.52 -15.59
C ALA A 183 18.12 -11.03 -15.94
N GLY A 184 19.12 -10.37 -15.35
CA GLY A 184 19.43 -8.96 -15.59
C GLY A 184 18.55 -7.92 -14.88
N LEU A 185 17.53 -8.33 -14.12
CA LEU A 185 16.62 -7.39 -13.45
C LEU A 185 17.09 -6.98 -12.06
N LYS A 186 17.20 -5.66 -11.83
CA LYS A 186 17.40 -5.03 -10.52
C LYS A 186 16.06 -4.60 -9.94
N PHE A 187 15.85 -4.80 -8.64
CA PHE A 187 14.60 -4.41 -7.98
C PHE A 187 14.82 -3.16 -7.14
N ARG A 188 13.88 -2.22 -7.23
CA ARG A 188 13.85 -1.02 -6.38
C ARG A 188 12.48 -0.91 -5.74
N VAL A 189 12.46 -0.64 -4.43
CA VAL A 189 11.23 -0.25 -3.74
C VAL A 189 11.08 1.25 -3.82
N ARG A 190 9.87 1.69 -4.14
CA ARG A 190 9.50 3.11 -4.12
C ARG A 190 8.31 3.31 -3.19
N TYR A 191 8.54 4.01 -2.10
CA TYR A 191 7.47 4.49 -1.22
C TYR A 191 6.88 5.74 -1.83
N ARG A 192 5.70 5.60 -2.43
CA ARG A 192 5.03 6.67 -3.16
C ARG A 192 4.52 7.76 -2.21
N ASP A 193 3.72 7.36 -1.24
CA ASP A 193 3.14 8.22 -0.21
C ASP A 193 3.31 7.58 1.18
N LEU A 194 3.66 8.40 2.17
CA LEU A 194 3.76 8.01 3.57
C LEU A 194 2.40 7.56 4.14
N PHE A 195 1.31 8.21 3.74
CA PHE A 195 -0.03 7.84 4.18
C PHE A 195 -0.48 6.51 3.59
N GLU A 196 -0.19 6.30 2.31
CA GLU A 196 -0.42 5.01 1.65
C GLU A 196 0.36 3.89 2.33
N SER A 197 1.65 4.14 2.60
CA SER A 197 2.47 3.21 3.37
C SER A 197 1.92 2.95 4.76
N LEU A 198 1.42 3.97 5.47
CA LEU A 198 0.85 3.79 6.80
C LEU A 198 -0.45 2.94 6.76
N LEU A 199 -1.40 3.31 5.88
CA LEU A 199 -2.70 2.63 5.76
C LEU A 199 -2.60 1.24 5.17
N GLY A 200 -1.64 1.02 4.28
CA GLY A 200 -1.32 -0.26 3.67
C GLY A 200 -0.32 -1.09 4.47
N PHE A 201 -0.04 -0.72 5.73
CA PHE A 201 0.86 -1.43 6.62
C PHE A 201 2.23 -1.70 5.98
N GLY A 202 2.90 -0.65 5.53
CA GLY A 202 4.13 -0.69 4.75
C GLY A 202 3.90 -0.94 3.27
N ALA A 203 2.79 -0.46 2.71
CA ALA A 203 2.54 -0.55 1.27
C ALA A 203 3.51 0.32 0.46
N ALA A 204 3.97 -0.21 -0.66
CA ALA A 204 4.87 0.49 -1.57
C ALA A 204 4.85 -0.14 -2.97
N ASP A 205 5.48 0.54 -3.91
CA ASP A 205 5.64 0.07 -5.27
C ASP A 205 6.96 -0.69 -5.41
N LEU A 206 6.94 -1.76 -6.20
CA LEU A 206 8.13 -2.51 -6.59
C LEU A 206 8.39 -2.29 -8.08
N GLU A 207 9.59 -1.82 -8.41
CA GLU A 207 10.03 -1.57 -9.77
C GLU A 207 11.13 -2.58 -10.13
N ALA A 208 10.91 -3.33 -11.22
CA ALA A 208 11.95 -4.11 -11.88
C ALA A 208 12.61 -3.24 -12.96
N MET A 209 13.93 -3.10 -12.88
CA MET A 209 14.77 -2.29 -13.76
C MET A 209 15.75 -3.17 -14.51
N ASP A 210 16.02 -2.86 -15.76
CA ASP A 210 17.10 -3.50 -16.54
C ASP A 210 18.49 -3.00 -16.08
N ALA A 211 19.56 -3.59 -16.60
CA ALA A 211 20.95 -3.21 -16.34
C ALA A 211 21.22 -1.72 -16.62
N GLN A 212 20.54 -1.14 -17.60
CA GLN A 212 20.59 0.26 -18.01
C GLN A 212 19.73 1.19 -17.13
N GLY A 213 19.05 0.65 -16.11
CA GLY A 213 18.22 1.42 -15.18
C GLY A 213 16.82 1.79 -15.71
N LYS A 214 16.41 1.27 -16.86
CA LYS A 214 15.06 1.46 -17.40
C LYS A 214 14.07 0.57 -16.65
N VAL A 215 12.96 1.13 -16.19
CA VAL A 215 11.87 0.36 -15.54
C VAL A 215 11.19 -0.52 -16.59
N VAL A 216 11.30 -1.83 -16.42
CA VAL A 216 10.68 -2.85 -17.28
C VAL A 216 9.27 -3.16 -16.80
N LYS A 217 9.10 -3.31 -15.48
CA LYS A 217 7.80 -3.63 -14.86
C LYS A 217 7.67 -2.90 -13.54
N ARG A 218 6.47 -2.39 -13.26
CA ARG A 218 6.11 -1.76 -11.98
C ARG A 218 4.90 -2.48 -11.40
N TRP A 219 5.01 -2.92 -10.16
CA TRP A 219 3.91 -3.42 -9.37
C TRP A 219 3.55 -2.37 -8.33
N SER A 220 2.38 -1.77 -8.47
CA SER A 220 1.91 -0.73 -7.55
C SER A 220 1.17 -1.30 -6.34
N ASN A 221 1.23 -0.57 -5.22
CA ASN A 221 0.43 -0.82 -4.02
C ASN A 221 0.60 -2.26 -3.47
N ILE A 222 1.83 -2.72 -3.29
CA ILE A 222 2.09 -4.01 -2.65
C ILE A 222 1.93 -3.85 -1.15
N VAL A 223 0.90 -4.48 -0.57
CA VAL A 223 0.63 -4.41 0.87
C VAL A 223 1.67 -5.20 1.65
N PHE A 224 2.06 -4.70 2.83
CA PHE A 224 3.07 -5.33 3.70
C PHE A 224 4.47 -5.43 3.11
N LEU A 225 4.79 -4.66 2.06
CA LEU A 225 6.11 -4.72 1.42
C LEU A 225 7.23 -4.41 2.40
N ALA A 226 7.07 -3.40 3.27
CA ALA A 226 8.07 -3.06 4.28
C ALA A 226 8.41 -4.26 5.21
N PHE A 227 7.42 -5.10 5.51
CA PHE A 227 7.62 -6.29 6.33
C PHE A 227 8.17 -7.46 5.52
N THR A 228 7.75 -7.66 4.26
CA THR A 228 8.24 -8.74 3.39
C THR A 228 9.60 -8.44 2.75
N TRP A 229 10.07 -7.19 2.80
CA TRP A 229 11.27 -6.76 2.11
C TRP A 229 12.49 -7.61 2.45
N ARG A 230 12.79 -7.86 3.74
CA ARG A 230 13.98 -8.66 4.12
C ARG A 230 13.97 -10.07 3.51
N LYS A 231 12.79 -10.69 3.43
CA LYS A 231 12.65 -12.03 2.84
C LYS A 231 12.75 -11.97 1.32
N LEU A 232 12.13 -10.96 0.72
CA LEU A 232 12.23 -10.72 -0.71
C LEU A 232 13.70 -10.49 -1.08
N ASP A 233 14.38 -9.61 -0.37
CA ASP A 233 15.79 -9.28 -0.52
C ASP A 233 16.70 -10.50 -0.42
N GLU A 234 16.48 -11.41 0.54
CA GLU A 234 17.22 -12.67 0.66
C GLU A 234 17.05 -13.56 -0.58
N ILE A 235 15.81 -13.77 -1.04
CA ILE A 235 15.51 -14.54 -2.26
C ILE A 235 16.11 -13.85 -3.49
N LEU A 236 16.12 -12.52 -3.47
CA LEU A 236 16.70 -11.73 -4.54
C LEU A 236 18.24 -11.93 -4.58
N HIS A 237 18.92 -11.90 -3.44
CA HIS A 237 20.38 -12.03 -3.36
C HIS A 237 20.89 -13.47 -3.57
N GLN A 238 20.11 -14.50 -3.21
CA GLN A 238 20.52 -15.90 -3.40
C GLN A 238 20.88 -16.22 -4.85
N ARG A 239 20.21 -15.62 -5.84
CA ARG A 239 20.55 -15.83 -7.26
C ARG A 239 21.77 -15.03 -7.71
N ALA A 240 21.94 -13.79 -7.22
CA ALA A 240 23.13 -13.00 -7.55
C ALA A 240 24.40 -13.78 -7.18
N ALA A 241 24.42 -14.39 -5.99
CA ALA A 241 25.52 -15.23 -5.56
C ALA A 241 25.69 -16.54 -6.37
N VAL A 242 24.62 -17.12 -6.93
CA VAL A 242 24.72 -18.35 -7.75
C VAL A 242 25.15 -18.04 -9.18
N VAL A 243 24.75 -16.89 -9.73
CA VAL A 243 25.16 -16.44 -11.06
C VAL A 243 26.61 -15.95 -11.06
N ASP A 244 27.05 -15.25 -10.01
CA ASP A 244 28.45 -14.80 -9.87
C ASP A 244 29.42 -15.95 -9.49
N ASN A 245 28.92 -17.03 -8.88
CA ASN A 245 29.72 -18.25 -8.58
C ASN A 245 29.56 -19.36 -9.63
N ALA A 246 28.85 -19.11 -10.73
CA ALA A 246 28.98 -19.95 -11.92
C ALA A 246 30.35 -19.64 -12.52
N ALA A 247 31.37 -20.35 -12.02
CA ALA A 247 32.71 -20.35 -12.57
C ALA A 247 32.63 -20.55 -14.08
N ASP A 248 33.45 -19.78 -14.83
CA ASP A 248 33.79 -19.92 -16.24
C ASP A 248 33.46 -21.29 -16.85
N ASP A 249 32.20 -21.50 -17.22
CA ASP A 249 31.83 -22.56 -18.15
C ASP A 249 31.60 -21.83 -19.48
N PRO A 250 32.62 -21.78 -20.37
CA PRO A 250 32.42 -21.25 -21.69
C PRO A 250 31.30 -22.07 -22.32
N VAL A 251 30.18 -21.43 -22.62
CA VAL A 251 29.12 -22.01 -23.44
C VAL A 251 29.79 -22.42 -24.76
N GLU A 252 30.10 -23.70 -24.92
CA GLU A 252 30.45 -24.29 -26.20
C GLU A 252 29.26 -24.02 -27.12
N VAL A 253 29.43 -23.03 -28.00
CA VAL A 253 28.50 -22.79 -29.09
C VAL A 253 28.60 -24.03 -29.98
N GLU A 254 27.61 -24.91 -29.87
CA GLU A 254 27.46 -26.05 -30.77
C GLU A 254 27.39 -25.48 -32.19
N GLU A 255 28.48 -25.63 -32.96
CA GLU A 255 28.54 -25.18 -34.35
C GLU A 255 27.45 -25.91 -35.13
N VAL A 256 26.34 -25.20 -35.38
CA VAL A 256 25.28 -25.67 -36.25
C VAL A 256 25.89 -25.92 -37.63
N HIS A 257 26.17 -27.18 -37.93
CA HIS A 257 26.58 -27.63 -39.25
C HIS A 257 25.50 -27.25 -40.26
N VAL A 258 25.74 -26.15 -40.98
CA VAL A 258 24.94 -25.74 -42.14
C VAL A 258 25.20 -26.76 -43.26
N ILE A 259 24.35 -27.77 -43.34
CA ILE A 259 24.30 -28.69 -44.48
C ILE A 259 23.85 -27.88 -45.69
N LYS A 260 24.81 -27.44 -46.51
CA LYS A 260 24.53 -26.98 -47.88
C LYS A 260 24.09 -28.18 -48.71
N ARG A 261 22.81 -28.24 -49.06
CA ARG A 261 22.36 -29.08 -50.18
C ARG A 261 22.69 -28.36 -51.49
N VAL A 262 23.42 -29.08 -52.34
CA VAL A 262 23.70 -28.79 -53.76
C VAL A 262 22.42 -28.94 -54.56
#